data_AF-X0WAR9-F1
#
_entry.id   AF-X0WAR9-F1
#
_cell.length_a   1.000
_cell.length_b   1.000
_cell.length_c   1.000
_cell.angle_alpha   90.00
_cell.angle_beta   90.00
_cell.angle_gamma   90.00
#
_symmetry.space_group_name_H-M   'P 1'
#
loop_
_entity.id
_entity.type
_entity.pdbx_description
1 polymer ?
#
loop_
_entity_poly.entity_id
_entity_poly.type
_entity_poly.pdbx_seq_one_letter_code
_entity_poly.pdbx_strand_id
1 'polypeptide(L)'
;MPKRRYNTQLFALPAPPPREVCVGGVTYELVRVFKHDFFAATALYEAVGSTGVSPIPEIVVKTYRTQPFFGLAMEWLGRFSREHEKAIYAALEGVAGVPRCLGCVGQTGLAIEYIKAVPLDHFDPVPAGYFDRMRQILDAVHARGVAYVDANKLSNMLVGP
;
A
#
# COMPACT_ATOMS: atom_id res chain seq x y z
N MET A 1 -11.91 -38.88 5.28
CA MET A 1 -10.64 -38.11 5.39
C MET A 1 -10.97 -36.65 5.69
N PRO A 2 -10.53 -36.07 6.81
CA PRO A 2 -10.73 -34.65 7.05
C PRO A 2 -9.97 -33.86 5.98
N LYS A 3 -10.65 -32.97 5.25
CA LYS A 3 -10.00 -32.03 4.33
C LYS A 3 -8.92 -31.31 5.12
N ARG A 4 -7.65 -31.49 4.74
CA ARG A 4 -6.50 -30.76 5.29
C ARG A 4 -6.87 -29.27 5.17
N ARG A 5 -7.23 -28.63 6.29
CA ARG A 5 -7.47 -27.18 6.30
C ARG A 5 -6.13 -26.56 5.96
N TYR A 6 -6.00 -26.01 4.75
CA TYR A 6 -4.87 -25.16 4.42
C TYR A 6 -4.78 -24.10 5.53
N ASN A 7 -3.60 -23.92 6.12
CA ASN A 7 -3.44 -23.00 7.23
C ASN A 7 -3.51 -21.56 6.70
N THR A 8 -4.72 -21.07 6.47
CA THR A 8 -4.99 -19.74 5.96
C THR A 8 -4.55 -18.68 6.97
N GLN A 9 -4.37 -19.02 8.25
CA GLN A 9 -4.03 -18.05 9.30
C GLN A 9 -2.66 -17.38 9.09
N LEU A 10 -1.79 -17.94 8.24
CA LEU A 10 -0.52 -17.33 7.88
C LEU A 10 -0.67 -16.12 6.95
N PHE A 11 -1.88 -15.86 6.46
CA PHE A 11 -2.21 -14.71 5.64
C PHE A 11 -3.05 -13.69 6.39
N ALA A 12 -2.98 -12.44 5.97
CA ALA A 12 -3.72 -11.33 6.57
C ALA A 12 -5.24 -11.47 6.43
N LEU A 13 -5.69 -12.02 5.30
CA LEU A 13 -7.09 -12.08 4.88
C LEU A 13 -7.49 -13.54 4.65
N PRO A 14 -8.70 -13.96 5.06
CA PRO A 14 -9.15 -15.37 4.96
C PRO A 14 -9.37 -15.82 3.53
N ALA A 15 -9.42 -14.88 2.59
CA ALA A 15 -9.55 -15.06 1.16
C ALA A 15 -8.57 -14.11 0.45
N PRO A 16 -8.37 -14.26 -0.87
CA PRO A 16 -7.66 -13.25 -1.66
C PRO A 16 -8.28 -11.85 -1.51
N PRO A 17 -7.53 -10.78 -1.81
CA PRO A 17 -8.09 -9.42 -1.88
C PRO A 17 -9.38 -9.37 -2.72
N PRO A 18 -10.35 -8.51 -2.34
CA PRO A 18 -11.63 -8.42 -3.04
C PRO A 18 -11.43 -8.06 -4.51
N ARG A 19 -12.29 -8.57 -5.39
CA ARG A 19 -12.22 -8.30 -6.85
C ARG A 19 -12.55 -6.85 -7.17
N GLU A 20 -13.33 -6.18 -6.33
CA GLU A 20 -13.74 -4.80 -6.49
C GLU A 20 -13.62 -4.06 -5.15
N VAL A 21 -13.27 -2.79 -5.22
CA VAL A 21 -13.23 -1.86 -4.08
C VAL A 21 -13.83 -0.52 -4.49
N CYS A 22 -14.39 0.22 -3.54
CA CYS A 22 -14.89 1.57 -3.77
C CYS A 22 -14.11 2.57 -2.92
N VAL A 23 -13.61 3.64 -3.55
CA VAL A 23 -12.86 4.72 -2.90
C VAL A 23 -13.31 6.05 -3.49
N GLY A 24 -13.73 6.99 -2.65
CA GLY A 24 -14.14 8.32 -3.12
C GLY A 24 -15.31 8.31 -4.11
N GLY A 25 -16.19 7.30 -4.05
CA GLY A 25 -17.30 7.13 -4.98
C GLY A 25 -16.93 6.46 -6.31
N VAL A 26 -15.70 6.00 -6.46
CA VAL A 26 -15.20 5.34 -7.68
C VAL A 26 -14.96 3.87 -7.39
N THR A 27 -15.48 3.02 -8.27
CA THR A 27 -15.24 1.58 -8.23
C THR A 27 -13.95 1.27 -8.95
N TYR A 28 -13.13 0.42 -8.34
CA TYR A 28 -11.90 -0.10 -8.91
C TYR A 28 -11.91 -1.62 -8.92
N GLU A 29 -11.40 -2.22 -9.99
CA GLU A 29 -11.28 -3.68 -10.19
C GLU A 29 -9.85 -4.17 -9.93
N LEU A 30 -9.72 -5.34 -9.32
CA LEU A 30 -8.45 -5.97 -8.98
C LEU A 30 -7.69 -6.37 -10.23
N VAL A 31 -6.51 -5.78 -10.42
CA VAL A 31 -5.60 -6.10 -11.53
C VAL A 31 -4.58 -7.15 -11.10
N ARG A 32 -3.93 -6.93 -9.95
CA ARG A 32 -2.81 -7.76 -9.51
C ARG A 32 -2.64 -7.71 -7.99
N VAL A 33 -2.29 -8.85 -7.39
CA VAL A 33 -1.83 -8.90 -5.99
C VAL A 33 -0.30 -8.80 -5.98
N PHE A 34 0.26 -7.76 -5.35
CA PHE A 34 1.71 -7.62 -5.19
C PHE A 34 2.25 -8.53 -4.10
N LYS A 35 1.57 -8.56 -2.95
CA LYS A 35 2.00 -9.28 -1.76
C LYS A 35 0.79 -9.68 -0.94
N HIS A 36 0.83 -10.88 -0.37
CA HIS A 36 -0.10 -11.30 0.66
C HIS A 36 0.68 -12.06 1.72
N ASP A 37 0.92 -11.41 2.85
CA ASP A 37 1.67 -11.97 3.98
C ASP A 37 0.79 -12.02 5.23
N PHE A 38 1.41 -12.28 6.36
CA PHE A 38 0.76 -12.38 7.66
C PHE A 38 0.06 -11.08 8.11
N PHE A 39 0.63 -9.92 7.78
CA PHE A 39 0.21 -8.60 8.27
C PHE A 39 -0.73 -7.89 7.29
N ALA A 40 -0.47 -7.98 5.99
CA ALA A 40 -1.26 -7.29 4.98
C ALA A 40 -1.33 -8.02 3.64
N ALA A 41 -2.33 -7.64 2.86
CA ALA A 41 -2.40 -7.89 1.43
C ALA A 41 -2.32 -6.55 0.68
N THR A 42 -1.38 -6.44 -0.26
CA THR A 42 -1.19 -5.26 -1.10
C THR A 42 -1.52 -5.62 -2.54
N ALA A 43 -2.44 -4.88 -3.15
CA ALA A 43 -2.92 -5.17 -4.49
C ALA A 43 -3.16 -3.89 -5.32
N LEU A 44 -2.96 -3.99 -6.63
CA LEU A 44 -3.24 -2.99 -7.65
C LEU A 44 -4.69 -3.11 -8.11
N TYR A 45 -5.36 -1.97 -8.21
CA TYR A 45 -6.70 -1.85 -8.76
C TYR A 45 -6.76 -0.75 -9.83
N GLU A 46 -7.64 -0.91 -10.81
CA GLU A 46 -7.87 0.04 -11.91
C GLU A 46 -9.33 0.53 -11.91
N ALA A 47 -9.54 1.81 -12.22
CA ALA A 47 -10.86 2.44 -12.17
C ALA A 47 -11.80 1.87 -13.24
N VAL A 48 -13.05 1.61 -12.85
CA VAL A 48 -14.10 1.13 -13.76
C VAL A 48 -14.99 2.28 -14.21
N GLY A 49 -15.18 2.42 -15.53
CA GLY A 49 -16.30 3.18 -16.11
C GLY A 49 -16.38 4.67 -15.75
N SER A 50 -15.27 5.40 -15.78
CA SER A 50 -15.23 6.82 -15.41
C SER A 50 -16.09 7.70 -16.34
N THR A 51 -17.33 8.01 -15.94
CA THR A 51 -18.21 9.03 -16.55
C THR A 51 -18.29 10.32 -15.71
N GLY A 52 -17.34 10.54 -14.80
CA GLY A 52 -17.25 11.76 -14.00
C GLY A 52 -16.13 11.70 -12.96
N VAL A 53 -15.62 12.90 -12.62
CA VAL A 53 -14.45 13.26 -11.79
C VAL A 53 -13.98 12.18 -10.80
N SER A 54 -13.08 11.30 -11.27
CA SER A 54 -11.96 10.85 -10.44
C SER A 54 -10.70 10.72 -11.30
N PRO A 55 -9.64 11.47 -10.98
CA PRO A 55 -8.52 11.69 -11.89
C PRO A 55 -7.44 10.60 -11.85
N ILE A 56 -7.56 9.58 -10.99
CA ILE A 56 -6.51 8.58 -10.79
C ILE A 56 -6.96 7.23 -11.37
N PRO A 57 -6.29 6.76 -12.45
CA PRO A 57 -6.69 5.53 -13.14
C PRO A 57 -6.37 4.27 -12.33
N GLU A 58 -5.28 4.29 -11.56
CA GLU A 58 -4.76 3.12 -10.86
C GLU A 58 -4.42 3.45 -9.41
N ILE A 59 -4.81 2.55 -8.51
CA ILE A 59 -4.60 2.70 -7.07
C ILE A 59 -3.97 1.43 -6.49
N VAL A 60 -3.19 1.59 -5.42
CA VAL A 60 -2.75 0.47 -4.59
C VAL A 60 -3.58 0.45 -3.33
N VAL A 61 -4.18 -0.69 -3.02
CA VAL A 61 -4.87 -0.92 -1.76
C VAL A 61 -4.06 -1.86 -0.90
N LYS A 62 -3.74 -1.40 0.30
CA LYS A 62 -3.11 -2.19 1.35
C LYS A 62 -4.17 -2.53 2.39
N THR A 63 -4.55 -3.80 2.45
CA THR A 63 -5.55 -4.31 3.40
C THR A 63 -4.84 -5.05 4.52
N TYR A 64 -4.97 -4.52 5.73
CA TYR A 64 -4.38 -5.12 6.92
C TYR A 64 -5.18 -6.29 7.47
N ARG A 65 -4.51 -7.09 8.29
CA ARG A 65 -5.00 -8.34 8.84
C ARG A 65 -6.41 -8.24 9.45
N THR A 66 -7.28 -9.14 8.99
CA THR A 66 -8.61 -9.41 9.54
C THR A 66 -8.71 -10.83 10.10
N GLN A 67 -7.79 -11.74 9.73
CA GLN A 67 -7.80 -13.11 10.21
C GLN A 67 -7.43 -13.22 11.69
N PRO A 68 -8.12 -14.10 12.46
CA PRO A 68 -7.64 -14.48 13.78
C PRO A 68 -6.35 -15.29 13.68
N PHE A 69 -5.59 -15.33 14.77
CA PHE A 69 -4.39 -16.17 14.88
C PHE A 69 -4.44 -16.90 16.22
N PHE A 70 -4.38 -18.23 16.21
CA PHE A 70 -4.50 -19.06 17.42
C PHE A 70 -5.71 -18.68 18.33
N GLY A 71 -6.85 -18.37 17.72
CA GLY A 71 -8.08 -18.02 18.45
C GLY A 71 -8.16 -16.56 18.92
N LEU A 72 -7.11 -15.75 18.73
CA LEU A 72 -7.12 -14.32 19.02
C LEU A 72 -7.66 -13.54 17.82
N ALA A 73 -8.70 -12.73 18.02
CA ALA A 73 -9.17 -11.79 17.02
C ALA A 73 -8.11 -10.69 16.82
N MET A 74 -7.55 -10.59 15.62
CA MET A 74 -6.48 -9.63 15.29
C MET A 74 -6.95 -8.44 14.44
N GLU A 75 -8.26 -8.31 14.21
CA GLU A 75 -8.79 -7.21 13.40
C GLU A 75 -8.51 -5.83 14.02
N TRP A 76 -8.42 -5.75 15.36
CA TRP A 76 -8.01 -4.51 16.05
C TRP A 76 -6.61 -4.07 15.64
N LEU A 77 -5.68 -5.02 15.43
CA LEU A 77 -4.33 -4.72 14.95
C LEU A 77 -4.37 -4.22 13.51
N GLY A 78 -5.25 -4.79 12.69
CA GLY A 78 -5.49 -4.32 11.33
C GLY A 78 -6.01 -2.89 11.29
N ARG A 79 -7.00 -2.57 12.13
CA ARG A 79 -7.53 -1.21 12.28
C ARG A 79 -6.45 -0.23 12.78
N PHE A 80 -5.71 -0.61 13.81
CA PHE A 80 -4.62 0.22 14.36
C PHE A 80 -3.55 0.51 13.30
N SER A 81 -3.10 -0.53 12.57
CA SER A 81 -2.11 -0.37 11.49
C SER A 81 -2.61 0.57 10.39
N ARG A 82 -3.89 0.45 10.02
CA ARG A 82 -4.52 1.31 9.01
C ARG A 82 -4.61 2.77 9.46
N GLU A 83 -5.01 3.02 10.70
CA GLU A 83 -5.07 4.39 11.25
C GLU A 83 -3.67 5.01 11.38
N HIS A 84 -2.68 4.21 11.79
CA HIS A 84 -1.30 4.67 11.88
C HIS A 84 -0.73 5.05 10.50
N GLU A 85 -0.89 4.19 9.49
CA GLU A 85 -0.43 4.49 8.13
C GLU A 85 -1.18 5.69 7.53
N LYS A 86 -2.49 5.81 7.78
CA LYS A 86 -3.28 6.99 7.39
C LYS A 86 -2.74 8.27 8.03
N ALA A 87 -2.38 8.23 9.31
CA ALA A 87 -1.82 9.39 10.02
C ALA A 87 -0.46 9.80 9.44
N ILE A 88 0.38 8.83 9.05
CA ILE A 88 1.66 9.10 8.35
C ILE A 88 1.39 9.78 7.01
N TYR A 89 0.50 9.24 6.18
CA TYR A 89 0.19 9.85 4.88
C TYR A 89 -0.42 11.26 5.03
N ALA A 90 -1.24 11.49 6.06
CA ALA A 90 -1.75 12.83 6.35
C ALA A 90 -0.61 13.80 6.74
N ALA A 91 0.35 13.37 7.56
CA ALA A 91 1.50 14.19 7.92
C ALA A 91 2.40 14.53 6.70
N LEU A 92 2.48 13.60 5.74
CA LEU A 92 3.28 13.73 4.51
C LEU A 92 2.50 14.32 3.32
N GLU A 93 1.28 14.80 3.53
CA GLU A 93 0.49 15.39 2.45
C GLU A 93 1.23 16.56 1.79
N GLY A 94 1.32 16.50 0.46
CA GLY A 94 2.00 17.49 -0.38
C GLY A 94 3.52 17.32 -0.51
N VAL A 95 4.13 16.32 0.13
CA VAL A 95 5.56 16.03 -0.06
C VAL A 95 5.77 15.38 -1.43
N ALA A 96 6.55 16.04 -2.29
CA ALA A 96 6.90 15.49 -3.60
C ALA A 96 7.62 14.14 -3.46
N GLY A 97 7.23 13.15 -4.26
CA GLY A 97 7.77 11.79 -4.18
C GLY A 97 7.06 10.87 -3.17
N VAL A 98 6.10 11.37 -2.39
CA VAL A 98 5.22 10.54 -1.54
C VAL A 98 3.87 10.35 -2.26
N PRO A 99 3.37 9.10 -2.42
CA PRO A 99 2.07 8.86 -3.05
C PRO A 99 0.92 9.53 -2.30
N ARG A 100 -0.10 10.00 -3.04
CA ARG A 100 -1.31 10.55 -2.42
C ARG A 100 -2.13 9.47 -1.73
N CYS A 101 -2.60 9.74 -0.51
CA CYS A 101 -3.59 8.91 0.16
C CYS A 101 -5.00 9.26 -0.34
N LEU A 102 -5.74 8.25 -0.82
CA LEU A 102 -7.03 8.43 -1.48
C LEU A 102 -8.21 8.13 -0.56
N GLY A 103 -7.98 7.37 0.51
CA GLY A 103 -8.99 7.10 1.52
C GLY A 103 -8.94 5.68 2.05
N CYS A 104 -9.89 5.36 2.92
CA CYS A 104 -10.01 4.03 3.52
C CYS A 104 -10.85 3.09 2.64
N VAL A 105 -10.50 1.81 2.65
CA VAL A 105 -11.26 0.72 2.03
C VAL A 105 -11.73 -0.23 3.13
N GLY A 106 -13.03 -0.23 3.43
CA GLY A 106 -13.56 -0.97 4.57
C GLY A 106 -12.93 -0.54 5.90
N GLN A 107 -12.79 -1.47 6.85
CA GLN A 107 -12.28 -1.15 8.19
C GLN A 107 -10.74 -1.16 8.29
N THR A 108 -10.08 -1.99 7.48
CA THR A 108 -8.63 -2.28 7.58
C THR A 108 -7.86 -1.98 6.31
N GLY A 109 -8.48 -1.41 5.27
CA GLY A 109 -7.82 -1.05 4.02
C GLY A 109 -7.50 0.44 3.92
N LEU A 110 -6.38 0.75 3.26
CA LEU A 110 -5.99 2.09 2.86
C LEU A 110 -5.65 2.08 1.36
N ALA A 111 -6.19 3.04 0.63
CA ALA A 111 -5.93 3.25 -0.79
C ALA A 111 -4.97 4.41 -0.98
N ILE A 112 -3.95 4.19 -1.79
CA ILE A 112 -2.97 5.20 -2.19
C ILE A 112 -2.83 5.22 -3.72
N GLU A 113 -2.32 6.32 -4.25
CA GLU A 113 -1.98 6.45 -5.66
C GLU A 113 -0.97 5.39 -6.10
N TYR A 114 -1.21 4.77 -7.25
CA TYR A 114 -0.21 3.90 -7.87
C TYR A 114 0.79 4.74 -8.66
N ILE A 115 2.08 4.55 -8.37
CA ILE A 115 3.17 5.16 -9.11
C ILE A 115 3.74 4.11 -10.07
N LYS A 116 3.77 4.44 -11.37
CA LYS A 116 4.40 3.63 -12.42
C LYS A 116 5.93 3.73 -12.34
N ALA A 117 6.48 3.20 -11.26
CA ALA A 117 7.89 3.22 -10.96
C ALA A 117 8.48 1.82 -10.93
N VAL A 118 9.79 1.75 -11.15
CA VAL A 118 10.57 0.51 -11.11
C VAL A 118 11.42 0.50 -9.84
N PRO A 119 11.52 -0.61 -9.11
CA PRO A 119 12.45 -0.75 -8.00
C PRO A 119 13.90 -0.43 -8.38
N LEU A 120 14.65 0.22 -7.49
CA LEU A 120 16.00 0.70 -7.74
C LEU A 120 17.00 -0.44 -8.02
N ASP A 121 16.78 -1.62 -7.45
CA ASP A 121 17.61 -2.81 -7.67
C ASP A 121 17.53 -3.38 -9.10
N HIS A 122 16.63 -2.87 -9.94
CA HIS A 122 16.57 -3.21 -11.36
C HIS A 122 17.47 -2.32 -12.23
N PHE A 123 18.15 -1.32 -11.65
CA PHE A 123 19.03 -0.41 -12.37
C PHE A 123 20.49 -0.67 -12.05
N ASP A 124 21.26 -1.01 -13.08
CA ASP A 124 22.72 -1.04 -13.05
C ASP A 124 23.26 -0.43 -14.35
N PRO A 125 23.87 0.78 -14.32
CA PRO A 125 24.15 1.61 -13.15
C PRO A 125 22.89 2.33 -12.60
N VAL A 126 22.97 2.77 -11.35
CA VAL A 126 21.94 3.63 -10.73
C VAL A 126 21.81 4.96 -11.52
N PRO A 127 20.57 5.45 -11.77
CA PRO A 127 20.36 6.70 -12.50
C PRO A 127 21.06 7.90 -11.85
N ALA A 128 21.59 8.80 -12.68
CA ALA A 128 22.31 9.98 -12.23
C ALA A 128 21.43 10.89 -11.32
N GLY A 129 22.04 11.39 -10.23
CA GLY A 129 21.39 12.26 -9.26
C GLY A 129 20.26 11.60 -8.43
N TYR A 130 20.12 10.27 -8.50
CA TYR A 130 19.07 9.56 -7.76
C TYR A 130 19.16 9.79 -6.25
N PHE A 131 20.35 9.60 -5.67
CA PHE A 131 20.56 9.76 -4.23
C PHE A 131 20.40 11.21 -3.77
N ASP A 132 20.70 12.19 -4.61
CA ASP A 132 20.50 13.61 -4.29
C ASP A 132 19.00 13.93 -4.20
N ARG A 133 18.21 13.48 -5.18
CA ARG A 133 16.74 13.61 -5.15
C ARG A 133 16.13 12.85 -3.97
N MET A 134 16.61 11.64 -3.71
CA MET A 134 16.17 10.84 -2.56
C MET A 134 16.43 11.57 -1.24
N ARG A 135 17.59 12.18 -1.08
CA ARG A 135 17.92 12.95 0.12
C ARG A 135 16.95 14.11 0.32
N GLN A 136 16.64 14.86 -0.74
CA GLN A 136 15.66 15.95 -0.67
C GLN A 136 14.28 15.48 -0.21
N ILE A 137 13.82 14.30 -0.69
CA ILE A 137 12.56 13.70 -0.27
C ILE A 137 12.62 13.29 1.20
N LEU A 138 13.69 12.61 1.62
CA LEU A 138 13.88 12.19 3.01
C LEU A 138 13.95 13.39 3.97
N ASP A 139 14.62 14.46 3.59
CA ASP A 139 14.68 15.69 4.38
C ASP A 139 13.28 16.33 4.53
N ALA A 140 12.48 16.34 3.46
CA ALA A 140 11.09 16.81 3.52
C ALA A 140 10.21 15.91 4.40
N VAL A 141 10.42 14.60 4.37
CA VAL A 141 9.75 13.62 5.24
C VAL A 141 10.12 13.85 6.71
N HIS A 142 11.42 14.02 7.01
CA HIS A 142 11.91 14.29 8.36
C HIS A 142 11.43 15.65 8.88
N ALA A 143 11.31 16.68 8.03
CA ALA A 143 10.75 17.97 8.40
C ALA A 143 9.28 17.90 8.85
N ARG A 144 8.55 16.84 8.47
CA ARG A 144 7.18 16.54 8.93
C ARG A 144 7.17 15.66 10.19
N GLY A 145 8.33 15.37 10.79
CA GLY A 145 8.44 14.55 12.00
C GLY A 145 8.28 13.04 11.77
N VAL A 146 8.39 12.58 10.52
CA VAL A 146 8.28 11.16 10.15
C VAL A 146 9.66 10.62 9.80
N ALA A 147 10.00 9.44 10.30
CA ALA A 147 11.25 8.74 9.95
C ALA A 147 10.96 7.54 9.05
N TYR A 148 11.74 7.39 7.97
CA TYR A 148 11.69 6.22 7.11
C TYR A 148 12.71 5.17 7.56
N VAL A 149 12.24 4.02 8.04
CA VAL A 149 13.06 3.06 8.80
C VAL A 149 13.54 1.83 8.02
N ASP A 150 13.18 1.69 6.74
CA ASP A 150 13.50 0.51 5.89
C ASP A 150 14.28 0.90 4.62
N ALA A 151 15.22 1.85 4.77
CA ALA A 151 16.05 2.40 3.68
C ALA A 151 17.20 1.49 3.23
N ASN A 152 17.41 0.35 3.89
CA ASN A 152 18.52 -0.55 3.59
C ASN A 152 18.27 -1.45 2.37
N LYS A 153 17.03 -1.56 1.89
CA LYS A 153 16.69 -2.39 0.72
C LYS A 153 16.42 -1.51 -0.50
N LEU A 154 17.24 -1.66 -1.54
CA LEU A 154 17.05 -0.95 -2.81
C LEU A 154 15.69 -1.29 -3.45
N SER A 155 15.17 -2.49 -3.24
CA SER A 155 13.83 -2.90 -3.70
C SER A 155 12.67 -2.08 -3.14
N ASN A 156 12.88 -1.39 -2.01
CA ASN A 156 11.88 -0.51 -1.39
C ASN A 156 11.92 0.91 -1.93
N MET A 157 12.93 1.22 -2.75
CA MET A 157 13.17 2.52 -3.33
C MET A 157 12.72 2.47 -4.78
N LEU A 158 11.89 3.42 -5.18
CA LEU A 158 11.28 3.45 -6.51
C LEU A 158 11.97 4.51 -7.37
N VAL A 159 12.15 4.19 -8.65
CA VAL A 159 12.55 5.12 -9.72
C VAL A 159 11.31 5.39 -10.55
N GLY A 160 10.69 6.55 -10.32
CA GLY A 160 9.57 7.04 -11.12
C GLY A 160 10.04 7.76 -12.39
N PRO A 161 9.09 8.10 -13.28
CA PRO A 161 9.35 8.95 -14.46
C PRO A 161 9.88 10.34 -14.08
#